data_AF-A0A2M7N3J9-F1
#
_entry.id   AF-A0A2M7N3J9-F1
#
_cell.length_a   1.000
_cell.length_b   1.000
_cell.length_c   1.000
_cell.angle_alpha   90.00
_cell.angle_beta   90.00
_cell.angle_gamma   90.00
#
_symmetry.space_group_name_H-M   'P 1'
#
loop_
_entity.id
_entity.type
_entity.pdbx_description
1 polymer ?
#
loop_
_entity_poly.entity_id
_entity_poly.type
_entity_poly.pdbx_seq_one_letter_code
_entity_poly.pdbx_strand_id
1 'polypeptide(L)'
;MITTSKNYDIICFQMSNQLSNLETPLKKETTKLLAEIRIILYDGKKIKQGLNAILPIIFNYRFKAIKWLFENGKLDLSNIINDIYPQLEELKVKPKLEILVENILFALRCNKRVVDSVVSVSGNNEDKPRKNITEFSVINYEQFITSIALGIPDDVVAQKIVDLTKYSLYIEFVSVATNMIYSENLKVSDKLINELAFIVADAAQEYSAIAIELGVLKPRTYNKFSFAGHIDKSFVKENKYIAELGITDFAEVFK
;
A
#
# COMPACT_ATOMS: atom_id res chain seq x y z
N MET A 1 23.45 12.36 6.72
CA MET A 1 22.13 12.82 6.23
C MET A 1 21.29 11.55 6.14
N ILE A 2 20.15 11.43 6.84
CA ILE A 2 19.39 10.16 6.82
C ILE A 2 18.81 10.00 5.42
N THR A 3 19.27 9.00 4.68
CA THR A 3 18.73 8.62 3.38
C THR A 3 17.29 8.19 3.58
N THR A 4 16.37 9.08 3.24
CA THR A 4 14.94 8.81 3.32
C THR A 4 14.56 7.82 2.22
N SER A 5 13.97 6.70 2.61
CA SER A 5 13.53 5.65 1.70
C SER A 5 12.40 6.18 0.80
N LYS A 6 12.45 5.86 -0.50
CA LYS A 6 11.40 6.24 -1.44
C LYS A 6 10.31 5.19 -1.43
N ASN A 7 9.14 5.53 -0.88
CA ASN A 7 8.00 4.62 -0.87
C ASN A 7 7.19 4.76 -2.17
N TYR A 8 7.27 3.75 -3.03
CA TYR A 8 6.57 3.69 -4.30
C TYR A 8 5.16 3.09 -4.21
N ASP A 9 4.77 2.56 -3.06
CA ASP A 9 3.55 1.76 -2.88
C ASP A 9 2.29 2.61 -2.59
N ILE A 10 2.43 3.92 -2.74
CA ILE A 10 1.41 4.95 -2.48
C ILE A 10 1.37 5.99 -3.61
N ILE A 11 1.98 5.69 -4.74
CA ILE A 11 2.12 6.63 -5.87
C ILE A 11 0.77 6.94 -6.48
N CYS A 12 -0.12 5.96 -6.63
CA CYS A 12 -1.46 6.15 -7.17
C CYS A 12 -2.28 7.10 -6.29
N PHE A 13 -2.16 6.96 -4.97
CA PHE A 13 -2.82 7.85 -4.02
C PHE A 13 -2.32 9.29 -4.20
N GLN A 14 -1.00 9.50 -4.18
CA GLN A 14 -0.42 10.83 -4.34
C GLN A 14 -0.82 11.47 -5.67
N MET A 15 -0.71 10.73 -6.77
CA MET A 15 -1.07 11.22 -8.09
C MET A 15 -2.57 11.52 -8.20
N SER A 16 -3.44 10.76 -7.51
CA SER A 16 -4.87 11.06 -7.45
C SER A 16 -5.16 12.40 -6.77
N ASN A 17 -4.46 12.72 -5.68
CA ASN A 17 -4.61 13.99 -4.97
C ASN A 17 -4.08 15.18 -5.75
N GLN A 18 -3.11 14.96 -6.64
CA GLN A 18 -2.50 15.99 -7.46
C GLN A 18 -3.07 16.06 -8.87
N LEU A 19 -4.18 15.37 -9.17
CA LEU A 19 -4.72 15.21 -10.53
C LEU A 19 -4.87 16.53 -11.31
N SER A 20 -5.29 17.61 -10.63
CA SER A 20 -5.42 18.94 -11.24
C SER A 20 -4.09 19.49 -11.75
N ASN A 21 -3.00 19.14 -11.08
CA ASN A 21 -1.64 19.64 -11.29
C ASN A 21 -0.80 18.68 -12.16
N LEU A 22 -1.35 17.52 -12.53
CA LEU A 22 -0.67 16.58 -13.41
C LEU A 22 -0.69 17.05 -14.87
N GLU A 23 0.42 16.83 -15.55
CA GLU A 23 0.57 17.05 -16.99
C GLU A 23 0.26 15.76 -17.79
N THR A 24 -0.04 15.90 -19.07
CA THR A 24 -0.16 14.77 -20.01
C THR A 24 1.23 14.16 -20.27
N PRO A 25 1.40 12.82 -20.33
CA PRO A 25 0.37 11.77 -20.38
C PRO A 25 -0.14 11.29 -19.03
N LEU A 26 0.54 11.59 -17.93
CA LEU A 26 0.24 11.02 -16.61
C LEU A 26 -1.18 11.36 -16.13
N LYS A 27 -1.64 12.59 -16.37
CA LYS A 27 -3.03 12.99 -16.08
C LYS A 27 -4.06 12.05 -16.70
N LYS A 28 -3.86 11.64 -17.97
CA LYS A 28 -4.78 10.76 -18.69
C LYS A 28 -4.81 9.36 -18.08
N GLU A 29 -3.63 8.83 -17.75
CA GLU A 29 -3.50 7.51 -17.12
C GLU A 29 -4.11 7.51 -15.71
N THR A 30 -3.91 8.58 -14.92
CA THR A 30 -4.52 8.72 -13.59
C THR A 30 -6.04 8.78 -13.70
N THR A 31 -6.59 9.57 -14.62
CA THR A 31 -8.04 9.62 -14.85
C THR A 31 -8.61 8.25 -15.23
N LYS A 32 -7.89 7.49 -16.06
CA LYS A 32 -8.30 6.12 -16.43
C LYS A 32 -8.32 5.21 -15.21
N LEU A 33 -7.27 5.22 -14.38
CA LEU A 33 -7.21 4.44 -13.14
C LEU A 33 -8.40 4.77 -12.21
N LEU A 34 -8.67 6.05 -11.99
CA LEU A 34 -9.78 6.49 -11.15
C LEU A 34 -11.14 6.05 -11.70
N ALA A 35 -11.33 6.08 -13.03
CA ALA A 35 -12.55 5.60 -13.65
C ALA A 35 -12.78 4.09 -13.40
N GLU A 36 -11.74 3.27 -13.49
CA GLU A 36 -11.83 1.82 -13.23
C GLU A 36 -12.13 1.53 -11.75
N ILE A 37 -11.47 2.24 -10.82
CA ILE A 37 -11.76 2.13 -9.38
C ILE A 37 -13.21 2.54 -9.10
N ARG A 38 -13.70 3.60 -9.75
CA ARG A 38 -15.08 4.07 -9.62
C ARG A 38 -16.09 2.99 -10.06
N ILE A 39 -15.83 2.29 -11.16
CA ILE A 39 -16.67 1.19 -11.63
C ILE A 39 -16.77 0.10 -10.56
N ILE A 40 -15.64 -0.29 -9.97
CA ILE A 40 -15.61 -1.31 -8.90
C ILE A 40 -16.39 -0.87 -7.67
N LEU A 41 -16.26 0.40 -7.27
CA LEU A 41 -16.98 0.96 -6.13
C LEU A 41 -18.50 1.00 -6.33
N TYR A 42 -18.98 1.23 -7.55
CA TYR A 42 -20.41 1.25 -7.86
C TYR A 42 -21.02 -0.15 -8.06
N ASP A 43 -20.27 -1.12 -8.58
CA ASP A 43 -20.81 -2.47 -8.80
C ASP A 43 -21.08 -3.19 -7.47
N GLY A 44 -20.28 -2.92 -6.42
CA GLY A 44 -20.55 -3.17 -4.99
C GLY A 44 -20.75 -4.64 -4.54
N LYS A 45 -21.30 -5.52 -5.38
CA LYS A 45 -21.61 -6.93 -5.13
C LYS A 45 -20.43 -7.86 -5.42
N LYS A 46 -19.34 -7.30 -5.96
CA LYS A 46 -18.23 -8.05 -6.57
C LYS A 46 -16.85 -7.44 -6.26
N ILE A 47 -16.67 -6.74 -5.14
CA ILE A 47 -15.38 -6.08 -4.87
C ILE A 47 -14.20 -7.04 -4.91
N LYS A 48 -14.36 -8.29 -4.44
CA LYS A 48 -13.34 -9.34 -4.53
C LYS A 48 -13.00 -9.73 -5.98
N GLN A 49 -13.98 -9.74 -6.89
CA GLN A 49 -13.74 -10.00 -8.32
C GLN A 49 -13.08 -8.79 -8.98
N GLY A 50 -13.53 -7.58 -8.66
CA GLY A 50 -12.93 -6.33 -9.12
C GLY A 50 -11.49 -6.14 -8.65
N LEU A 51 -11.17 -6.60 -7.43
CA LEU A 51 -9.84 -6.53 -6.83
C LEU A 51 -8.77 -7.25 -7.64
N ASN A 52 -9.06 -8.44 -8.16
CA ASN A 52 -8.07 -9.15 -8.99
C ASN A 52 -7.97 -8.52 -10.38
N ALA A 53 -9.09 -8.04 -10.92
CA ALA A 53 -9.12 -7.39 -12.23
C ALA A 53 -8.39 -6.03 -12.25
N ILE A 54 -8.33 -5.31 -11.12
CA ILE A 54 -7.67 -4.00 -11.03
C ILE A 54 -6.16 -4.10 -10.82
N LEU A 55 -5.63 -5.25 -10.38
CA LEU A 55 -4.19 -5.44 -10.11
C LEU A 55 -3.30 -5.09 -11.31
N PRO A 56 -3.55 -5.59 -12.54
CA PRO A 56 -2.72 -5.25 -13.68
C PRO A 56 -2.76 -3.76 -13.99
N ILE A 57 -3.91 -3.11 -13.77
CA ILE A 57 -4.10 -1.68 -14.05
C ILE A 57 -3.28 -0.84 -13.07
N ILE A 58 -3.36 -1.12 -11.76
CA ILE A 58 -2.59 -0.41 -10.73
C ILE A 58 -1.10 -0.64 -10.93
N PHE A 59 -0.69 -1.89 -11.17
CA PHE A 59 0.72 -2.22 -11.37
C PHE A 59 1.30 -1.46 -12.57
N ASN A 60 0.63 -1.56 -13.72
CA ASN A 60 1.08 -0.90 -14.95
C ASN A 60 1.14 0.61 -14.78
N TYR A 61 0.14 1.18 -14.10
CA TYR A 61 0.13 2.61 -13.78
C TYR A 61 1.29 2.99 -12.87
N ARG A 62 1.53 2.23 -11.78
CA ARG A 62 2.61 2.49 -10.82
C ARG A 62 3.96 2.60 -11.53
N PHE A 63 4.29 1.64 -12.39
CA PHE A 63 5.54 1.67 -13.16
C PHE A 63 5.62 2.86 -14.13
N LYS A 64 4.53 3.19 -14.84
CA LYS A 64 4.48 4.37 -15.72
C LYS A 64 4.68 5.67 -14.93
N ALA A 65 4.02 5.80 -13.77
CA ALA A 65 4.12 6.98 -12.92
C ALA A 65 5.55 7.15 -12.37
N ILE A 66 6.16 6.07 -11.89
CA ILE A 66 7.56 6.08 -11.42
C ILE A 66 8.50 6.52 -12.54
N LYS A 67 8.37 5.93 -13.73
CA LYS A 67 9.20 6.27 -14.88
C LYS A 67 9.04 7.74 -15.25
N TRP A 68 7.81 8.22 -15.37
CA TRP A 68 7.53 9.62 -15.71
C TRP A 68 8.10 10.60 -14.68
N LEU A 69 7.90 10.33 -13.38
CA LEU A 69 8.44 11.17 -12.30
C LEU A 69 9.97 11.19 -12.31
N PHE A 70 10.59 10.05 -12.63
CA PHE A 70 12.04 9.95 -12.76
C PHE A 70 12.55 10.78 -13.95
N GLU A 71 11.95 10.61 -15.14
CA GLU A 71 12.31 11.33 -16.37
C GLU A 71 12.16 12.85 -16.24
N ASN A 72 11.18 13.31 -15.46
CA ASN A 72 10.92 14.73 -15.25
C ASN A 72 11.64 15.32 -14.01
N GLY A 73 12.50 14.56 -13.34
CA GLY A 73 13.22 15.02 -12.14
C GLY A 73 12.32 15.32 -10.94
N LYS A 74 11.05 14.88 -10.97
CA LYS A 74 10.02 15.12 -9.93
C LYS A 74 9.94 14.00 -8.89
N LEU A 75 10.81 12.99 -8.97
CA LEU A 75 10.80 11.85 -8.06
C LEU A 75 11.48 12.17 -6.72
N ASP A 76 10.82 12.94 -5.86
CA ASP A 76 11.15 13.00 -4.43
C ASP A 76 10.06 12.30 -3.61
N LEU A 77 10.26 10.99 -3.39
CA LEU A 77 9.32 10.17 -2.61
C LEU A 77 9.75 9.98 -1.15
N SER A 78 10.80 10.69 -0.76
CA SER A 78 11.56 10.39 0.45
C SER A 78 10.78 10.76 1.72
N ASN A 79 9.80 11.66 1.62
CA ASN A 79 8.91 12.07 2.70
C ASN A 79 7.42 11.79 2.45
N ILE A 80 7.06 11.06 1.39
CA ILE A 80 5.64 10.93 1.00
C ILE A 80 4.75 10.36 2.08
N ILE A 81 5.27 9.44 2.88
CA ILE A 81 4.53 8.88 4.01
C ILE A 81 4.13 10.00 4.99
N ASN A 82 5.05 10.94 5.28
CA ASN A 82 4.77 12.05 6.18
C ASN A 82 3.75 13.04 5.59
N ASP A 83 3.67 13.13 4.25
CA ASP A 83 2.70 13.99 3.57
C ASP A 83 1.32 13.33 3.45
N ILE A 84 1.28 12.01 3.28
CA ILE A 84 0.03 11.23 3.08
C ILE A 84 -0.69 10.96 4.41
N TYR A 85 0.04 10.76 5.52
CA TYR A 85 -0.59 10.44 6.81
C TYR A 85 -1.59 11.52 7.26
N PRO A 86 -1.23 12.82 7.27
CA PRO A 86 -2.17 13.88 7.60
C PRO A 86 -3.39 13.89 6.66
N GLN A 87 -3.18 13.68 5.35
CA GLN A 87 -4.26 13.64 4.37
C GLN A 87 -5.25 12.49 4.62
N LEU A 88 -4.75 11.34 5.06
CA LEU A 88 -5.58 10.20 5.44
C LEU A 88 -6.29 10.44 6.79
N GLU A 89 -5.58 11.00 7.77
CA GLU A 89 -6.16 11.38 9.07
C GLU A 89 -7.36 12.33 8.92
N GLU A 90 -7.29 13.29 7.98
CA GLU A 90 -8.40 14.18 7.67
C GLU A 90 -9.67 13.43 7.20
N LEU A 91 -9.53 12.24 6.62
CA LEU A 91 -10.68 11.45 6.16
C LEU A 91 -11.51 10.89 7.33
N LYS A 92 -10.92 10.79 8.54
CA LYS A 92 -11.61 10.33 9.76
C LYS A 92 -12.74 11.27 10.20
N VAL A 93 -12.77 12.50 9.69
CA VAL A 93 -13.88 13.45 9.93
C VAL A 93 -15.24 12.86 9.50
N LYS A 94 -15.28 11.92 8.55
CA LYS A 94 -16.47 11.12 8.27
C LYS A 94 -16.45 9.89 9.19
N PRO A 95 -17.33 9.78 10.22
CA PRO A 95 -17.28 8.68 11.19
C PRO A 95 -17.34 7.29 10.55
N LYS A 96 -18.12 7.15 9.47
CA LYS A 96 -18.23 5.90 8.72
C LYS A 96 -16.92 5.41 8.10
N LEU A 97 -15.92 6.27 7.92
CA LEU A 97 -14.63 5.92 7.31
C LEU A 97 -13.53 5.68 8.36
N GLU A 98 -13.78 5.94 9.65
CA GLU A 98 -12.76 5.95 10.69
C GLU A 98 -11.97 4.63 10.74
N ILE A 99 -12.66 3.50 10.85
CA ILE A 99 -12.04 2.15 10.90
C ILE A 99 -11.26 1.85 9.61
N LEU A 100 -11.84 2.17 8.45
CA LEU A 100 -11.19 1.98 7.17
C LEU A 100 -9.88 2.78 7.09
N VAL A 101 -9.91 4.04 7.53
CA VAL A 101 -8.73 4.90 7.56
C VAL A 101 -7.68 4.39 8.52
N GLU A 102 -8.05 3.94 9.72
CA GLU A 102 -7.10 3.32 10.67
C GLU A 102 -6.42 2.09 10.07
N ASN A 103 -7.16 1.23 9.37
CA ASN A 103 -6.59 0.06 8.72
C ASN A 103 -5.65 0.44 7.56
N ILE A 104 -5.95 1.51 6.81
CA ILE A 104 -5.02 2.05 5.79
C ILE A 104 -3.76 2.58 6.47
N LEU A 105 -3.87 3.38 7.53
CA LEU A 105 -2.72 3.93 8.24
C LEU A 105 -1.84 2.81 8.81
N PHE A 106 -2.45 1.77 9.38
CA PHE A 106 -1.74 0.56 9.79
C PHE A 106 -1.01 -0.10 8.62
N ALA A 107 -1.68 -0.27 7.47
CA ALA A 107 -1.07 -0.83 6.28
C ALA A 107 0.13 -0.01 5.78
N LEU A 108 0.03 1.31 5.80
CA LEU A 108 1.14 2.19 5.45
C LEU A 108 2.30 2.09 6.44
N ARG A 109 2.05 1.87 7.73
CA ARG A 109 3.12 1.64 8.73
C ARG A 109 3.83 0.32 8.47
N CYS A 110 3.08 -0.74 8.16
CA CYS A 110 3.63 -2.03 7.75
C CYS A 110 4.49 -1.90 6.50
N ASN A 111 3.95 -1.21 5.48
CA ASN A 111 4.65 -0.95 4.24
C ASN A 111 5.96 -0.17 4.46
N LYS A 112 5.93 0.91 5.24
CA LYS A 112 7.12 1.67 5.64
C LYS A 112 8.20 0.79 6.22
N ARG A 113 7.84 -0.09 7.15
CA ARG A 113 8.81 -0.98 7.82
C ARG A 113 9.51 -1.91 6.84
N VAL A 114 8.79 -2.44 5.86
CA VAL A 114 9.37 -3.29 4.82
C VAL A 114 10.30 -2.48 3.93
N VAL A 115 9.86 -1.32 3.45
CA VAL A 115 10.66 -0.41 2.61
C VAL A 115 11.94 0.04 3.32
N ASP A 116 11.84 0.45 4.58
CA ASP A 116 13.01 0.85 5.39
C ASP A 116 13.98 -0.32 5.61
N SER A 117 13.46 -1.54 5.76
CA SER A 117 14.30 -2.74 5.90
C SER A 117 15.08 -3.03 4.63
N VAL A 118 14.45 -2.93 3.45
CA VAL A 118 15.14 -3.06 2.16
C VAL A 118 16.29 -2.04 2.03
N VAL A 119 16.03 -0.78 2.37
CA VAL A 119 17.03 0.30 2.29
C VAL A 119 18.18 0.08 3.27
N SER A 120 17.90 -0.34 4.51
CA SER A 120 18.93 -0.62 5.51
C SER A 120 19.83 -1.81 5.15
N VAL A 121 19.29 -2.83 4.46
CA VAL A 121 20.05 -3.98 3.96
C VAL A 121 20.97 -3.59 2.80
N SER A 122 20.58 -2.62 1.96
CA SER A 122 21.40 -2.14 0.85
C SER A 122 22.62 -1.29 1.23
N GLY A 123 22.80 -1.00 2.53
CA GLY A 123 23.91 -0.20 3.06
C GLY A 123 23.83 1.29 2.69
N ASN A 124 24.51 2.14 3.46
CA ASN A 124 24.73 3.58 3.15
C ASN A 124 25.62 3.77 1.90
N ASN A 125 25.24 3.17 0.77
CA ASN A 125 25.81 3.51 -0.52
C ASN A 125 25.19 4.82 -0.99
N GLU A 126 25.55 5.92 -0.33
CA GLU A 126 25.25 7.28 -0.79
C GLU A 126 25.78 7.53 -2.22
N ASP A 127 26.71 6.69 -2.70
CA ASP A 127 27.37 6.81 -4.02
C ASP A 127 26.75 6.02 -5.18
N LYS A 128 25.63 5.30 -4.98
CA LYS A 128 24.91 4.71 -6.13
C LYS A 128 23.41 4.82 -5.95
N PRO A 129 22.83 5.86 -6.56
CA PRO A 129 21.71 5.52 -7.42
C PRO A 129 21.74 6.33 -8.72
N ARG A 130 21.02 5.84 -9.73
CA ARG A 130 20.47 6.64 -10.86
C ARG A 130 21.32 6.84 -12.11
N LYS A 131 21.83 5.78 -12.74
CA LYS A 131 22.12 5.88 -14.20
C LYS A 131 21.14 5.18 -15.14
N ASN A 132 20.37 4.18 -14.70
CA ASN A 132 19.65 3.35 -15.68
C ASN A 132 18.15 3.13 -15.41
N ILE A 133 17.44 3.93 -14.59
CA ILE A 133 15.96 3.82 -14.52
C ILE A 133 15.32 4.19 -15.88
N THR A 134 15.91 5.13 -16.60
CA THR A 134 15.52 5.52 -17.96
C THR A 134 15.68 4.41 -19.00
N GLU A 135 16.52 3.41 -18.73
CA GLU A 135 16.73 2.25 -19.62
C GLU A 135 15.77 1.09 -19.34
N PHE A 136 14.99 1.14 -18.26
CA PHE A 136 13.98 0.09 -18.02
C PHE A 136 12.86 0.20 -19.06
N SER A 137 12.68 -0.90 -19.79
CA SER A 137 11.43 -1.16 -20.51
C SER A 137 10.31 -1.21 -19.47
N VAL A 138 9.20 -0.53 -19.76
CA VAL A 138 8.01 -0.59 -18.91
C VAL A 138 7.44 -1.99 -19.06
N ILE A 139 7.70 -2.85 -18.08
CA ILE A 139 7.09 -4.17 -18.01
C ILE A 139 5.65 -4.02 -17.56
N ASN A 140 4.74 -4.77 -18.18
CA ASN A 140 3.38 -4.90 -17.69
C ASN A 140 3.29 -5.99 -16.61
N TYR A 141 2.14 -6.08 -15.95
CA TYR A 141 1.91 -7.04 -14.88
C TYR A 141 2.11 -8.48 -15.32
N GLU A 142 1.60 -8.88 -16.49
CA GLU A 142 1.75 -10.23 -17.02
C GLU A 142 3.22 -10.57 -17.29
N GLN A 143 3.98 -9.62 -17.84
CA GLN A 143 5.42 -9.75 -18.03
C GLN A 143 6.16 -9.84 -16.70
N PHE A 144 5.75 -9.07 -15.69
CA PHE A 144 6.31 -9.17 -14.34
C PHE A 144 6.09 -10.57 -13.75
N ILE A 145 4.85 -11.07 -13.74
CA ILE A 145 4.52 -12.40 -13.23
C ILE A 145 5.32 -13.47 -13.98
N THR A 146 5.37 -13.39 -15.31
CA THR A 146 6.13 -14.32 -16.15
C THR A 146 7.63 -14.27 -15.83
N SER A 147 8.18 -13.07 -15.64
CA SER A 147 9.60 -12.90 -15.32
C SER A 147 9.95 -13.48 -13.95
N ILE A 148 9.07 -13.36 -12.97
CA ILE A 148 9.26 -13.98 -11.64
C ILE A 148 9.18 -15.50 -11.75
N ALA A 149 8.15 -16.02 -12.44
CA ALA A 149 7.94 -17.46 -12.60
C ALA A 149 9.09 -18.16 -13.35
N LEU A 150 9.71 -17.49 -14.33
CA LEU A 150 10.84 -18.05 -15.08
C LEU A 150 12.21 -17.74 -14.45
N GLY A 151 12.31 -16.65 -13.70
CA GLY A 151 13.57 -16.13 -13.16
C GLY A 151 13.96 -16.69 -11.79
N ILE A 152 13.00 -17.24 -11.04
CA ILE A 152 13.21 -17.73 -9.68
C ILE A 152 13.00 -19.25 -9.66
N PRO A 153 14.06 -20.05 -9.40
CA PRO A 153 13.97 -21.51 -9.43
C PRO A 153 13.07 -22.14 -8.35
N ASP A 154 12.84 -21.43 -7.24
CA ASP A 154 12.01 -21.89 -6.14
C ASP A 154 10.60 -21.30 -6.29
N ASP A 155 9.64 -22.16 -6.67
CA ASP A 155 8.23 -21.81 -6.89
C ASP A 155 7.58 -21.16 -5.65
N VAL A 156 7.96 -21.59 -4.45
CA VAL A 156 7.42 -21.04 -3.20
C VAL A 156 7.90 -19.60 -3.00
N VAL A 157 9.18 -19.34 -3.26
CA VAL A 157 9.75 -18.00 -3.20
C VAL A 157 9.18 -17.11 -4.31
N ALA A 158 9.04 -17.64 -5.53
CA ALA A 158 8.44 -16.93 -6.65
C ALA A 158 7.01 -16.48 -6.32
N GLN A 159 6.18 -17.39 -5.82
CA GLN A 159 4.81 -17.10 -5.42
C GLN A 159 4.74 -16.05 -4.31
N LYS A 160 5.63 -16.13 -3.31
CA LYS A 160 5.72 -15.12 -2.24
C LYS A 160 6.03 -13.73 -2.78
N ILE A 161 6.88 -13.58 -3.79
CA ILE A 161 7.17 -12.26 -4.39
C ILE A 161 5.96 -11.72 -5.17
N VAL A 162 5.25 -12.59 -5.89
CA VAL A 162 3.99 -12.24 -6.55
C VAL A 162 2.95 -11.78 -5.52
N ASP A 163 2.81 -12.51 -4.42
CA ASP A 163 1.86 -12.21 -3.36
C ASP A 163 2.23 -10.93 -2.60
N LEU A 164 3.51 -10.72 -2.30
CA LEU A 164 4.01 -9.47 -1.71
C LEU A 164 3.63 -8.27 -2.59
N THR A 165 3.83 -8.38 -3.90
CA THR A 165 3.44 -7.34 -4.87
C THR A 165 1.93 -7.14 -4.88
N LYS A 166 1.15 -8.23 -4.94
CA LYS A 166 -0.33 -8.21 -4.89
C LYS A 166 -0.85 -7.45 -3.67
N TYR A 167 -0.34 -7.74 -2.48
CA TYR A 167 -0.82 -7.09 -1.26
C TYR A 167 -0.43 -5.60 -1.21
N SER A 168 0.75 -5.24 -1.71
CA SER A 168 1.13 -3.84 -1.91
C SER A 168 0.16 -3.10 -2.86
N LEU A 169 -0.29 -3.74 -3.93
CA LEU A 169 -1.28 -3.17 -4.85
C LEU A 169 -2.68 -3.04 -4.23
N TYR A 170 -3.08 -3.98 -3.37
CA TYR A 170 -4.34 -3.88 -2.62
C TYR A 170 -4.35 -2.69 -1.65
N ILE A 171 -3.25 -2.47 -0.92
CA ILE A 171 -3.11 -1.29 -0.04
C ILE A 171 -3.31 -0.01 -0.84
N GLU A 172 -2.69 0.07 -2.01
CA GLU A 172 -2.79 1.24 -2.88
C GLU A 172 -4.20 1.42 -3.47
N PHE A 173 -4.85 0.33 -3.92
CA PHE A 173 -6.25 0.34 -4.35
C PHE A 173 -7.17 0.91 -3.28
N VAL A 174 -7.11 0.36 -2.06
CA VAL A 174 -8.00 0.76 -0.96
C VAL A 174 -7.75 2.20 -0.55
N SER A 175 -6.49 2.64 -0.55
CA SER A 175 -6.12 4.04 -0.25
C SER A 175 -6.77 5.00 -1.26
N VAL A 176 -6.64 4.74 -2.56
CA VAL A 176 -7.23 5.57 -3.61
C VAL A 176 -8.76 5.53 -3.55
N ALA A 177 -9.35 4.34 -3.39
CA ALA A 177 -10.79 4.16 -3.29
C ALA A 177 -11.39 4.95 -2.11
N THR A 178 -10.74 4.90 -0.95
CA THR A 178 -11.18 5.63 0.25
C THR A 178 -11.14 7.13 0.04
N ASN A 179 -10.06 7.63 -0.58
CA ASN A 179 -9.95 9.03 -0.94
C ASN A 179 -11.05 9.47 -1.92
N MET A 180 -11.37 8.66 -2.92
CA MET A 180 -12.47 8.95 -3.85
C MET A 180 -13.82 8.97 -3.14
N ILE A 181 -14.09 8.02 -2.25
CA ILE A 181 -15.32 8.00 -1.44
C ILE A 181 -15.46 9.29 -0.62
N TYR A 182 -14.34 9.77 -0.05
CA TYR A 182 -14.34 11.01 0.72
C TYR A 182 -14.50 12.26 -0.17
N SER A 183 -13.58 12.47 -1.11
CA SER A 183 -13.43 13.69 -1.92
C SER A 183 -14.55 13.92 -2.92
N GLU A 184 -15.04 12.86 -3.57
CA GLU A 184 -16.17 12.93 -4.50
C GLU A 184 -17.52 12.74 -3.79
N ASN A 185 -17.50 12.52 -2.47
CA ASN A 185 -18.66 12.24 -1.64
C ASN A 185 -19.53 11.08 -2.18
N LEU A 186 -18.88 10.01 -2.63
CA LEU A 186 -19.56 8.87 -3.24
C LEU A 186 -20.50 8.19 -2.24
N LYS A 187 -21.72 7.89 -2.70
CA LYS A 187 -22.70 7.10 -1.94
C LYS A 187 -22.39 5.61 -2.09
N VAL A 188 -21.54 5.12 -1.20
CA VAL A 188 -21.24 3.68 -1.04
C VAL A 188 -21.93 3.12 0.21
N SER A 189 -22.30 1.84 0.16
CA SER A 189 -22.89 1.13 1.31
C SER A 189 -21.86 0.87 2.42
N ASP A 190 -22.28 0.85 3.68
CA ASP A 190 -21.42 0.53 4.84
C ASP A 190 -20.79 -0.86 4.71
N LYS A 191 -21.50 -1.83 4.13
CA LYS A 191 -20.96 -3.15 3.81
C LYS A 191 -19.68 -3.07 2.95
N LEU A 192 -19.67 -2.19 1.94
CA LEU A 192 -18.52 -2.02 1.04
C LEU A 192 -17.35 -1.37 1.78
N ILE A 193 -17.64 -0.40 2.65
CA ILE A 193 -16.62 0.26 3.49
C ILE A 193 -15.98 -0.77 4.42
N ASN A 194 -16.79 -1.62 5.07
CA ASN A 194 -16.30 -2.68 5.93
C ASN A 194 -15.47 -3.71 5.14
N GLU A 195 -15.93 -4.11 3.94
CA GLU A 195 -15.16 -5.00 3.07
C GLU A 195 -13.79 -4.39 2.71
N LEU A 196 -13.73 -3.11 2.33
CA LEU A 196 -12.47 -2.39 2.08
C LEU A 196 -11.57 -2.40 3.32
N ALA A 197 -12.15 -2.21 4.51
CA ALA A 197 -11.41 -2.19 5.77
C ALA A 197 -10.77 -3.54 6.09
N PHE A 198 -11.49 -4.65 5.84
CA PHE A 198 -10.93 -6.01 5.96
C PHE A 198 -9.85 -6.26 4.91
N ILE A 199 -10.09 -5.89 3.65
CA ILE A 199 -9.15 -6.10 2.54
C ILE A 199 -7.78 -5.47 2.86
N VAL A 200 -7.76 -4.22 3.33
CA VAL A 200 -6.49 -3.52 3.60
C VAL A 200 -5.81 -4.01 4.87
N ALA A 201 -6.58 -4.40 5.89
CA ALA A 201 -6.02 -5.02 7.11
C ALA A 201 -5.37 -6.38 6.80
N ASP A 202 -6.07 -7.25 6.08
CA ASP A 202 -5.54 -8.55 5.64
C ASP A 202 -4.31 -8.36 4.77
N ALA A 203 -4.37 -7.45 3.79
CA ALA A 203 -3.23 -7.15 2.93
C ALA A 203 -2.01 -6.67 3.72
N ALA A 204 -2.20 -5.82 4.74
CA ALA A 204 -1.11 -5.35 5.59
C ALA A 204 -0.43 -6.48 6.39
N GLN A 205 -1.23 -7.39 6.93
CA GLN A 205 -0.76 -8.52 7.72
C GLN A 205 0.02 -9.50 6.83
N GLU A 206 -0.57 -9.91 5.70
CA GLU A 206 0.05 -10.83 4.75
C GLU A 206 1.31 -10.24 4.12
N TYR A 207 1.28 -8.96 3.73
CA TYR A 207 2.45 -8.25 3.21
C TYR A 207 3.62 -8.29 4.20
N SER A 208 3.35 -8.04 5.49
CA SER A 208 4.37 -8.06 6.53
C SER A 208 4.88 -9.47 6.82
N ALA A 209 3.98 -10.46 6.87
CA ALA A 209 4.33 -11.85 7.11
C ALA A 209 5.23 -12.40 6.00
N ILE A 210 4.85 -12.20 4.74
CA ILE A 210 5.65 -12.60 3.59
C ILE A 210 7.00 -11.88 3.57
N ALA A 211 7.04 -10.58 3.90
CA ALA A 211 8.32 -9.86 4.00
C ALA A 211 9.24 -10.46 5.07
N ILE A 212 8.69 -10.97 6.18
CA ILE A 212 9.47 -11.69 7.21
C ILE A 212 9.98 -13.02 6.68
N GLU A 213 9.12 -13.80 6.02
CA GLU A 213 9.48 -15.11 5.48
C GLU A 213 10.53 -15.03 4.36
N LEU A 214 10.50 -13.98 3.56
CA LEU A 214 11.52 -13.68 2.54
C LEU A 214 12.81 -13.11 3.17
N GLY A 215 12.85 -12.90 4.48
CA GLY A 215 14.01 -12.33 5.18
C GLY A 215 14.23 -10.84 4.92
N VAL A 216 13.29 -10.16 4.25
CA VAL A 216 13.33 -8.73 3.96
C VAL A 216 13.14 -7.93 5.24
N LEU A 217 12.12 -8.29 6.01
CA LEU A 217 11.82 -7.70 7.30
C LEU A 217 12.33 -8.64 8.39
N LYS A 218 13.25 -8.19 9.24
CA LYS A 218 13.61 -9.01 10.40
C LYS A 218 12.38 -9.16 11.29
N PRO A 219 11.98 -10.40 11.67
CA PRO A 219 11.02 -10.55 12.75
C PRO A 219 11.61 -9.81 13.95
N ARG A 220 10.80 -9.01 14.65
CA ARG A 220 11.27 -8.48 15.93
C ARG A 220 11.56 -9.70 16.77
N THR A 221 12.85 -9.98 16.97
CA THR A 221 13.27 -10.89 18.03
C THR A 221 12.65 -10.30 19.28
N TYR A 222 11.60 -10.95 19.80
CA TYR A 222 11.45 -11.00 21.24
C TYR A 222 12.81 -11.47 21.71
N ASN A 223 13.63 -10.55 22.22
CA ASN A 223 14.77 -10.93 23.02
C ASN A 223 14.18 -11.89 24.05
N LYS A 224 14.47 -13.19 23.88
CA LYS A 224 14.28 -14.17 24.93
C LYS A 224 14.99 -13.59 26.14
N PHE A 225 14.21 -13.10 27.10
CA PHE A 225 14.64 -12.65 28.42
C PHE A 225 15.83 -11.67 28.47
N SER A 226 15.54 -10.37 28.35
CA SER A 226 16.10 -9.42 29.32
C SER A 226 14.99 -8.50 29.79
N PHE A 227 14.60 -8.66 31.06
CA PHE A 227 13.50 -7.95 31.72
C PHE A 227 13.92 -6.51 32.09
N ALA A 228 14.42 -5.75 31.11
CA ALA A 228 14.92 -4.38 31.32
C ALA A 228 14.71 -3.43 30.12
N GLY A 229 14.02 -3.85 29.07
CA GLY A 229 13.64 -2.97 27.96
C GLY A 229 12.18 -2.56 28.07
N HIS A 230 11.91 -1.25 28.21
CA HIS A 230 10.56 -0.71 28.22
C HIS A 230 9.73 -1.26 27.05
N ILE A 231 8.73 -2.08 27.38
CA ILE A 231 7.63 -2.39 26.47
C ILE A 231 7.01 -1.05 26.09
N ASP A 232 7.02 -0.74 24.80
CA ASP A 232 6.29 0.40 24.28
C ASP A 232 4.80 0.14 24.49
N LYS A 233 4.30 0.70 25.60
CA LYS A 233 2.90 0.56 26.02
C LYS A 233 1.95 1.12 24.96
N SER A 234 2.41 2.02 24.09
CA SER A 234 1.57 2.56 23.01
C SER A 234 1.27 1.49 21.96
N PHE A 235 2.24 0.69 21.54
CA PHE A 235 2.07 -0.40 20.57
C PHE A 235 1.18 -1.54 21.11
N VAL A 236 1.38 -1.94 22.37
CA VAL A 236 0.53 -2.99 22.98
C VAL A 236 -0.90 -2.49 23.15
N LYS A 237 -1.07 -1.22 23.53
CA LYS A 237 -2.39 -0.59 23.65
C LYS A 237 -3.06 -0.44 22.29
N GLU A 238 -2.31 -0.12 21.24
CA GLU A 238 -2.83 0.03 19.88
C GLU A 238 -3.25 -1.31 19.26
N ASN A 239 -2.42 -2.36 19.34
CA ASN A 239 -2.82 -3.68 18.83
C ASN A 239 -3.97 -4.28 19.64
N LYS A 240 -4.00 -4.03 20.95
CA LYS A 240 -5.12 -4.43 21.81
C LYS A 240 -6.39 -3.68 21.41
N TYR A 241 -6.30 -2.37 21.16
CA TYR A 241 -7.43 -1.55 20.71
C TYR A 241 -7.96 -2.01 19.34
N ILE A 242 -7.08 -2.28 18.37
CA ILE A 242 -7.48 -2.78 17.04
C ILE A 242 -8.13 -4.17 17.14
N ALA A 243 -7.57 -5.06 17.96
CA ALA A 243 -8.16 -6.38 18.20
C ALA A 243 -9.50 -6.29 18.94
N GLU A 244 -9.64 -5.36 19.89
CA GLU A 244 -10.88 -5.12 20.63
C GLU A 244 -11.97 -4.52 19.75
N LEU A 245 -11.63 -3.58 18.85
CA LEU A 245 -12.55 -3.04 17.84
C LEU A 245 -13.15 -4.15 16.95
N GLY A 246 -12.31 -5.09 16.49
CA GLY A 246 -12.78 -6.22 15.69
C GLY A 246 -13.67 -7.21 16.45
N ILE A 247 -13.54 -7.29 17.78
CA ILE A 247 -14.35 -8.17 18.64
C ILE A 247 -15.68 -7.49 19.01
N THR A 248 -15.69 -6.18 19.27
CA THR A 248 -16.93 -5.44 19.57
C THR A 248 -17.89 -5.41 18.39
N ASP A 249 -17.37 -5.25 17.17
CA ASP A 249 -18.19 -5.27 15.95
C ASP A 249 -18.78 -6.67 15.69
N PHE A 250 -18.02 -7.74 15.99
CA PHE A 250 -18.54 -9.10 15.90
C PHE A 250 -19.65 -9.35 16.94
N ALA A 251 -19.51 -8.82 18.15
CA ALA A 251 -20.49 -9.01 19.22
C ALA A 251 -21.81 -8.24 19.01
N GLU A 252 -21.79 -7.11 18.29
CA GLU A 252 -23.01 -6.35 17.97
C GLU A 252 -23.82 -6.96 16.82
N VAL A 253 -23.18 -7.71 15.91
CA VAL A 253 -23.87 -8.40 14.79
C VAL A 253 -24.69 -9.63 15.27
N PHE A 254 -24.44 -10.12 16.49
CA PHE A 254 -25.14 -11.28 17.08
C PHE A 254 -26.09 -10.90 18.24
N LYS A 255 -26.51 -9.63 18.35
CA LYS A 255 -27.62 -9.19 19.19
C LYS A 255 -28.84 -8.82 18.35
#